data_AF-A0A350CGZ8-F1
#
_entry.id   AF-A0A350CGZ8-F1
#
_cell.length_a   1.000
_cell.length_b   1.000
_cell.length_c   1.000
_cell.angle_alpha   90.00
_cell.angle_beta   90.00
_cell.angle_gamma   90.00
#
_symmetry.space_group_name_H-M   'P 1'
#
loop_
_entity.id
_entity.type
_entity.pdbx_description
1 polymer ?
#
loop_
_entity_poly.entity_id
_entity_poly.type
_entity_poly.pdbx_seq_one_letter_code
_entity_poly.pdbx_strand_id
1 'polypeptide(L)'
;MSDRNYSPYQQKVIQRYYDNREQMDEQRLAELVTNLYLAPPKKQAKLWESAEELMTRMLIPATRIAHVMKTKDAAVLAKVVEEIQKGVLKRDPPPKKTT
;
A
#
# COMPACT_ATOMS: atom_id res chain seq x y z
N MET A 1 14.36 -8.54 24.14
CA MET A 1 14.05 -9.33 22.92
C MET A 1 15.32 -9.46 22.10
N SER A 2 15.62 -10.67 21.61
CA SER A 2 16.91 -11.02 21.01
C SER A 2 17.25 -10.14 19.81
N ASP A 3 18.36 -9.38 19.91
CA ASP A 3 19.03 -8.76 18.79
C ASP A 3 19.44 -9.85 17.81
N ARG A 4 18.58 -10.15 16.84
CA ARG A 4 18.92 -11.04 15.74
C ARG A 4 19.86 -10.27 14.82
N ASN A 5 21.15 -10.38 15.08
CA ASN A 5 22.21 -10.00 14.16
C ASN A 5 22.12 -10.89 12.92
N TYR A 6 21.31 -10.46 11.95
CA TYR A 6 21.22 -11.10 10.65
C TYR A 6 22.54 -10.90 9.90
N SER A 7 23.05 -11.97 9.29
CA SER A 7 24.22 -11.86 8.40
C SER A 7 23.91 -10.92 7.23
N PRO A 8 24.91 -10.30 6.57
CA PRO A 8 24.68 -9.41 5.43
C PRO A 8 23.82 -10.04 4.32
N TYR A 9 23.94 -11.37 4.13
CA TYR A 9 23.10 -12.14 3.23
C TYR A 9 21.65 -12.24 3.72
N GLN A 10 21.43 -12.55 5.00
CA GLN A 10 20.08 -12.60 5.59
C GLN A 10 19.40 -11.24 5.55
N GLN A 11 20.14 -10.15 5.83
CA GLN A 11 19.64 -8.78 5.68
C GLN A 11 19.20 -8.50 4.25
N LYS A 12 20.01 -8.88 3.24
CA LYS A 12 19.67 -8.73 1.82
C LYS A 12 18.44 -9.54 1.40
N VAL A 13 18.26 -10.74 1.95
CA VAL A 13 17.06 -11.57 1.70
C VAL A 13 15.83 -10.95 2.36
N ILE A 14 15.94 -10.46 3.59
CA ILE A 14 14.87 -9.75 4.30
C ILE A 14 14.48 -8.47 3.54
N GLN A 15 15.47 -7.68 3.11
CA GLN A 15 15.26 -6.48 2.30
C GLN A 15 14.54 -6.83 0.99
N ARG A 16 15.06 -7.78 0.22
CA ARG A 16 14.42 -8.26 -1.03
C ARG A 16 13.01 -8.79 -0.82
N TYR A 17 12.73 -9.44 0.32
CA TYR A 17 11.38 -9.91 0.64
C TYR A 17 10.41 -8.73 0.81
N TYR A 18 10.82 -7.65 1.47
CA TYR A 18 10.00 -6.45 1.59
C TYR A 18 9.94 -5.66 0.28
N ASP A 19 11.04 -5.50 -0.44
CA ASP A 19 11.09 -4.79 -1.74
C ASP A 19 10.21 -5.49 -2.80
N ASN A 20 10.29 -6.82 -2.91
CA ASN A 20 9.46 -7.58 -3.86
C ASN A 20 7.98 -7.59 -3.44
N ARG A 21 7.73 -7.60 -2.13
CA ARG A 21 6.36 -7.56 -1.58
C ARG A 21 5.73 -6.18 -1.80
N GLU A 22 6.51 -5.11 -1.68
CA GLU A 22 6.11 -3.74 -1.97
C GLU A 22 5.72 -3.60 -3.44
N GLN A 23 6.57 -4.07 -4.37
CA GLN A 23 6.26 -4.05 -5.81
C GLN A 23 4.97 -4.81 -6.15
N MET A 24 4.75 -5.97 -5.52
CA MET A 24 3.52 -6.74 -5.69
C MET A 24 2.28 -5.99 -5.15
N ASP A 25 2.41 -5.29 -4.03
CA ASP A 25 1.33 -4.52 -3.44
C ASP A 25 1.01 -3.26 -4.27
N GLU A 26 2.01 -2.62 -4.87
CA GLU A 26 1.81 -1.53 -5.84
C GLU A 26 1.02 -1.98 -7.06
N GLN A 27 1.38 -3.12 -7.63
CA GLN A 27 0.66 -3.69 -8.77
C GLN A 27 -0.81 -4.01 -8.41
N ARG A 28 -1.04 -4.63 -7.25
CA ARG A 28 -2.40 -4.92 -6.77
C ARG A 28 -3.23 -3.65 -6.55
N LEU A 29 -2.62 -2.57 -6.06
CA LEU A 29 -3.32 -1.30 -5.88
C LEU A 29 -3.73 -0.70 -7.22
N ALA A 30 -2.89 -0.81 -8.25
CA ALA A 30 -3.21 -0.41 -9.63
C ALA A 30 -4.34 -1.27 -10.25
N GLU A 31 -4.34 -2.57 -9.97
CA GLU A 31 -5.43 -3.47 -10.38
C GLU A 31 -6.75 -3.10 -9.69
N LEU A 32 -6.72 -2.74 -8.41
CA LEU A 32 -7.91 -2.28 -7.68
C LEU A 32 -8.51 -1.01 -8.30
N VAL A 33 -7.70 -0.07 -8.77
CA VAL A 33 -8.17 1.11 -9.51
C VAL A 33 -8.98 0.69 -10.74
N THR A 34 -8.43 -0.22 -11.55
CA THR A 34 -9.09 -0.72 -12.76
C THR A 34 -10.39 -1.43 -12.41
N ASN A 35 -10.37 -2.30 -11.40
CA ASN A 35 -11.53 -3.03 -10.93
C ASN A 35 -12.63 -2.10 -10.41
N LEU A 36 -12.27 -1.00 -9.74
CA LEU A 36 -13.23 0.00 -9.25
C LEU A 36 -13.93 0.75 -10.38
N TYR A 37 -13.24 1.05 -11.48
CA TYR A 37 -13.86 1.64 -12.67
C TYR A 37 -14.85 0.68 -13.37
N LEU A 38 -14.55 -0.62 -13.37
CA LEU A 38 -15.36 -1.63 -14.06
C LEU A 38 -16.50 -2.17 -13.19
N ALA A 39 -16.38 -2.12 -11.87
CA ALA A 39 -17.35 -2.70 -10.96
C ALA A 39 -18.57 -1.78 -10.78
N PRO A 40 -19.80 -2.33 -10.80
CA PRO A 40 -20.99 -1.56 -10.47
C PRO A 40 -20.95 -1.14 -8.99
N PRO A 41 -21.57 -0.01 -8.60
CA PRO A 41 -21.48 0.53 -7.23
C PRO A 41 -21.77 -0.49 -6.12
N LYS A 42 -22.75 -1.37 -6.33
CA LYS A 42 -23.15 -2.44 -5.39
C LYS A 42 -22.04 -3.46 -5.10
N LYS A 43 -21.01 -3.55 -5.94
CA LYS A 43 -19.88 -4.50 -5.81
C LYS A 43 -18.57 -3.81 -5.40
N GLN A 44 -18.54 -2.48 -5.30
CA GLN A 44 -17.31 -1.74 -4.99
C GLN A 44 -16.91 -1.78 -3.51
N ALA A 45 -17.83 -2.07 -2.59
CA ALA A 45 -17.55 -2.04 -1.14
C ALA A 45 -16.30 -2.86 -0.75
N LYS A 46 -16.24 -4.13 -1.18
CA LYS A 46 -15.10 -5.03 -0.92
C LYS A 46 -13.80 -4.58 -1.60
N LEU A 47 -13.91 -3.95 -2.77
CA LEU A 47 -12.75 -3.41 -3.48
C LEU A 47 -12.15 -2.23 -2.70
N TRP A 48 -13.00 -1.38 -2.14
CA TRP A 48 -12.55 -0.27 -1.31
C TRP A 48 -11.97 -0.71 0.05
N GLU A 49 -12.55 -1.73 0.69
CA GLU A 49 -11.95 -2.37 1.88
C GLU A 49 -10.55 -2.89 1.56
N SER A 50 -10.41 -3.62 0.46
CA SER A 50 -9.12 -4.14 -0.01
C SER A 50 -8.12 -3.01 -0.30
N ALA A 51 -8.58 -1.90 -0.87
CA ALA A 51 -7.72 -0.74 -1.14
C ALA A 51 -7.23 -0.09 0.15
N GLU A 52 -8.08 0.09 1.16
CA GLU A 52 -7.70 0.64 2.46
C GLU A 52 -6.66 -0.21 3.18
N GLU A 53 -6.89 -1.53 3.24
CA GLU A 53 -5.96 -2.47 3.85
C GLU A 53 -4.59 -2.44 3.15
N LEU A 54 -4.60 -2.38 1.82
CA LEU A 54 -3.39 -2.36 1.02
C LEU A 54 -2.61 -1.06 1.21
N MET A 55 -3.28 0.10 1.12
CA MET A 55 -2.65 1.40 1.38
C MET A 55 -2.07 1.48 2.79
N THR A 56 -2.77 0.95 3.79
CA THR A 56 -2.30 0.88 5.19
C THR A 56 -1.04 0.03 5.30
N ARG A 57 -1.04 -1.16 4.67
CA ARG A 57 0.12 -2.06 4.65
C ARG A 57 1.33 -1.46 3.94
N MET A 58 1.08 -0.68 2.90
CA MET A 58 2.09 0.07 2.15
C MET A 58 2.59 1.32 2.88
N LEU A 59 2.07 1.60 4.10
CA LEU A 59 2.42 2.76 4.90
C LEU A 59 2.13 4.09 4.19
N ILE A 60 1.06 4.14 3.40
CA ILE A 60 0.58 5.42 2.86
C ILE A 60 0.09 6.28 4.03
N PRO A 61 0.39 7.60 4.04
CA PRO A 61 -0.02 8.46 5.14
C PRO A 61 -1.51 8.36 5.44
N ALA A 62 -1.87 8.21 6.72
CA ALA A 62 -3.26 8.00 7.14
C ALA A 62 -4.21 9.11 6.65
N THR A 63 -3.72 10.34 6.54
CA THR A 63 -4.46 11.49 5.99
C THR A 63 -4.82 11.30 4.50
N ARG A 64 -3.92 10.70 3.71
CA ARG A 64 -4.16 10.37 2.30
C ARG A 64 -5.16 9.22 2.18
N ILE A 65 -5.02 8.18 3.01
CA ILE A 65 -5.99 7.07 3.07
C ILE A 65 -7.38 7.60 3.41
N ALA A 66 -7.50 8.43 4.44
CA ALA A 66 -8.76 9.03 4.84
C ALA A 66 -9.40 9.87 3.71
N HIS A 67 -8.59 10.61 2.94
CA HIS A 67 -9.09 11.35 1.78
C HIS A 67 -9.64 10.43 0.68
N VAL A 68 -8.90 9.36 0.33
CA VAL A 68 -9.37 8.36 -0.64
C VAL A 68 -10.67 7.69 -0.16
N MET A 69 -10.72 7.29 1.11
CA MET A 69 -11.85 6.56 1.67
C MET A 69 -13.07 7.43 1.92
N LYS A 70 -12.89 8.74 2.14
CA LYS A 70 -13.98 9.71 2.19
C LYS A 70 -14.57 10.00 0.82
N THR A 71 -13.71 10.11 -0.20
CA THR A 71 -14.14 10.44 -1.57
C THR A 71 -14.72 9.23 -2.30
N LYS A 72 -14.19 8.02 -2.05
CA LYS A 72 -14.54 6.77 -2.76
C LYS A 72 -14.53 6.96 -4.28
N ASP A 73 -13.57 7.74 -4.78
CA ASP A 73 -13.39 8.05 -6.20
C ASP A 73 -12.16 7.31 -6.73
N ALA A 74 -12.35 6.48 -7.75
CA ALA A 74 -11.29 5.70 -8.38
C ALA A 74 -10.20 6.60 -9.00
N ALA A 75 -10.53 7.83 -9.42
CA ALA A 75 -9.55 8.78 -9.94
C ALA A 75 -8.59 9.28 -8.84
N VAL A 76 -9.11 9.46 -7.62
CA VAL A 76 -8.30 9.85 -6.46
C VAL A 76 -7.33 8.72 -6.07
N LEU A 77 -7.80 7.46 -6.09
CA LEU A 77 -6.94 6.29 -5.88
C LEU A 77 -5.90 6.13 -7.00
N ALA A 78 -6.28 6.35 -8.26
CA ALA A 78 -5.36 6.32 -9.40
C ALA A 78 -4.23 7.34 -9.23
N LYS A 79 -4.53 8.53 -8.71
CA LYS A 79 -3.52 9.55 -8.44
C LYS A 79 -2.50 9.10 -7.39
N VAL A 80 -2.97 8.40 -6.35
CA VAL A 80 -2.08 7.80 -5.35
C VAL A 80 -1.14 6.77 -5.99
N VAL A 81 -1.66 5.88 -6.83
CA VAL A 81 -0.85 4.89 -7.57
C VAL A 81 0.22 5.58 -8.45
N GLU A 82 -0.16 6.64 -9.17
CA GLU A 82 0.77 7.42 -10.01
C GLU A 82 1.91 8.03 -9.17
N GLU A 83 1.60 8.61 -8.02
CA GLU A 83 2.60 9.21 -7.12
C GLU A 83 3.56 8.16 -6.53
N ILE A 84 3.07 6.94 -6.27
CA ILE A 84 3.90 5.82 -5.84
C ILE A 84 4.86 5.39 -6.95
N GLN A 85 4.36 5.19 -8.17
CA GLN A 85 5.17 4.80 -9.33
C GLN A 85 6.23 5.86 -9.68
N LYS A 86 5.93 7.14 -9.44
CA LYS A 86 6.87 8.25 -9.60
C LYS A 86 7.86 8.39 -8.43
N GLY A 87 7.66 7.65 -7.33
CA GLY A 87 8.48 7.73 -6.13
C GLY A 87 8.36 9.06 -5.37
N VAL A 88 7.29 9.83 -5.60
CA VAL A 88 7.09 11.16 -4.97
C VAL A 88 6.23 11.09 -3.71
N LEU A 89 5.52 9.97 -3.50
CA LEU A 89 4.70 9.75 -2.32
C LEU A 89 5.58 9.42 -1.11
N LYS A 90 5.59 10.32 -0.12
CA LYS A 90 6.25 10.06 1.17
C LYS A 90 5.38 9.12 2.00
N ARG A 91 5.95 7.98 2.39
CA ARG A 91 5.32 6.96 3.23
C ARG A 91 5.57 7.23 4.71
N ASP A 92 4.63 6.84 5.54
CA ASP A 92 4.79 6.87 6.99
C ASP A 92 5.86 5.84 7.42
N PRO A 93 6.61 6.11 8.51
CA PRO A 93 7.52 5.13 9.05
C PRO A 93 6.74 3.91 9.54
N PRO A 94 7.31 2.69 9.43
CA PRO A 94 6.67 1.51 9.98
C PRO A 94 6.43 1.69 11.48
N PRO A 95 5.31 1.17 12.02
CA PRO A 95 5.03 1.28 13.45
C PRO A 95 6.19 0.71 14.26
N LYS A 96 6.65 1.46 15.27
CA LYS A 96 7.68 0.98 16.20
C LYS A 96 7.14 -0.29 16.85
N LYS A 97 7.88 -1.39 16.78
CA LYS A 97 7.53 -2.62 17.52
C LYS A 97 7.50 -2.30 19.01
N THR A 98 6.30 -2.17 19.58
CA THR A 98 6.11 -2.13 21.02
C THR A 98 6.62 -3.46 21.57
N THR A 99 7.65 -3.38 22.41
CA THR A 99 8.29 -4.54 23.04
C THR A 99 7.42 -5.03 24.19
#